data_AF-A0A6P0Z396-F1
#
_entry.id   AF-A0A6P0Z396-F1
#
_cell.length_a   1.000
_cell.length_b   1.000
_cell.length_c   1.000
_cell.angle_alpha   90.00
_cell.angle_beta   90.00
_cell.angle_gamma   90.00
#
_symmetry.space_group_name_H-M   'P 1'
#
loop_
_entity.id
_entity.type
_entity.pdbx_description
1 polymer ?
#
loop_
_entity_poly.entity_id
_entity_poly.type
_entity_poly.pdbx_seq_one_letter_code
_entity_poly.pdbx_strand_id
1 'polypeptide(L)'
;AMNLHEGGTAFYEFPTIDDEKAFKDMYRSAMDNLPVDEATAERIVDEANDAFGMNMKLFNELEGNLVKAIGQMLFNTLTRRRMRGSTEPGLATAE
;
A
#
# COMPACT_ATOMS: atom_id res chain seq x y z
N ALA A 1 10.73 16.79 13.81
CA ALA A 1 9.77 16.80 12.68
C ALA A 1 9.14 15.40 12.61
N MET A 2 7.81 15.22 12.51
CA MET A 2 6.94 15.65 11.39
C MET A 2 5.66 16.38 11.84
N ASN A 3 5.79 17.36 12.73
CA ASN A 3 4.73 18.21 13.28
C ASN A 3 4.14 19.16 12.22
N LEU A 4 3.41 18.62 11.24
CA LEU A 4 2.94 19.33 10.05
C LEU A 4 1.66 20.13 10.37
N HIS A 5 1.59 21.35 9.83
CA HIS A 5 0.47 22.29 10.05
C HIS A 5 -0.28 22.56 8.73
N GLU A 6 0.38 23.18 7.76
CA GLU A 6 -0.14 23.42 6.41
C GLU A 6 0.88 22.91 5.39
N GLY A 7 0.51 21.86 4.64
CA GLY A 7 1.34 21.27 3.59
C GLY A 7 2.19 20.06 4.01
N GLY A 8 2.75 19.37 3.01
CA GLY A 8 3.52 18.13 3.18
C GLY A 8 2.71 16.83 2.98
N THR A 9 1.40 16.95 2.80
CA THR A 9 0.45 15.83 2.61
C THR A 9 -0.27 15.83 1.27
N ALA A 10 0.01 16.79 0.38
CA ALA A 10 -0.69 16.96 -0.90
C ALA A 10 -0.71 15.71 -1.80
N PHE A 11 0.24 14.77 -1.62
CA PHE A 11 0.22 13.48 -2.31
C PHE A 11 -1.03 12.64 -2.01
N TYR A 12 -1.65 12.83 -0.85
CA TYR A 12 -2.85 12.12 -0.40
C TYR A 12 -4.14 12.92 -0.60
N GLU A 13 -4.07 14.09 -1.23
CA GLU A 13 -5.22 14.97 -1.46
C GLU A 13 -5.70 14.84 -2.91
N PHE A 14 -6.95 14.44 -3.11
CA PHE A 14 -7.54 14.17 -4.42
C PHE A 14 -8.70 15.15 -4.68
N PRO A 15 -8.45 16.37 -5.20
CA PRO A 15 -9.44 17.43 -5.29
C PRO A 15 -10.60 17.17 -6.27
N THR A 16 -10.49 16.14 -7.12
CA THR A 16 -11.53 15.75 -8.07
C THR A 16 -12.29 14.50 -7.65
N ILE A 17 -12.01 13.96 -6.45
CA ILE A 17 -12.63 12.75 -5.92
C ILE A 17 -13.38 13.13 -4.63
N ASP A 18 -14.68 13.39 -4.75
CA ASP A 18 -15.51 13.80 -3.62
C ASP A 18 -15.89 12.62 -2.70
N ASP A 19 -16.07 11.42 -3.28
CA ASP A 19 -16.37 10.17 -2.58
C ASP A 19 -15.38 9.08 -3.02
N GLU A 20 -14.40 8.79 -2.17
CA GLU A 20 -13.40 7.76 -2.43
C GLU A 20 -13.99 6.36 -2.58
N LYS A 21 -15.08 6.05 -1.87
CA LYS A 21 -15.69 4.72 -1.91
C LYS A 21 -16.39 4.54 -3.24
N ALA A 22 -17.22 5.50 -3.63
CA ALA A 22 -17.90 5.49 -4.92
C ALA A 22 -16.89 5.44 -6.07
N PHE A 23 -15.79 6.19 -5.98
CA PHE A 23 -14.71 6.15 -6.97
C PHE A 23 -14.05 4.77 -7.05
N LYS A 24 -13.72 4.13 -5.92
CA LYS A 24 -13.14 2.78 -5.89
C LYS A 24 -14.09 1.74 -6.49
N ASP A 25 -15.39 1.86 -6.26
CA ASP A 25 -16.38 0.94 -6.83
C ASP A 25 -16.49 1.12 -8.35
N MET A 26 -16.54 2.36 -8.85
CA MET A 26 -16.45 2.67 -10.28
C MET A 26 -15.16 2.13 -10.90
N TYR A 27 -14.01 2.34 -10.25
CA TYR A 27 -12.70 1.89 -10.74
C TYR A 27 -12.63 0.37 -10.88
N ARG A 28 -13.15 -0.39 -9.89
CA ARG A 28 -13.25 -1.87 -10.00
C ARG A 28 -14.15 -2.30 -11.14
N SER A 29 -15.33 -1.68 -11.27
CA SER A 29 -16.22 -1.97 -12.39
C SER A 29 -15.58 -1.68 -13.74
N ALA A 30 -14.79 -0.62 -13.87
CA ALA A 30 -14.05 -0.33 -15.10
C ALA A 30 -13.01 -1.42 -15.41
N MET A 31 -12.29 -1.93 -14.41
CA MET A 31 -11.35 -3.05 -14.58
C MET A 31 -12.05 -4.34 -14.98
N ASP A 32 -13.18 -4.68 -14.32
CA ASP A 32 -13.96 -5.89 -14.62
C ASP A 32 -14.50 -5.90 -16.07
N ASN A 33 -14.67 -4.72 -16.67
CA ASN A 33 -15.18 -4.56 -18.03
C ASN A 33 -14.08 -4.37 -19.09
N LEU A 34 -12.80 -4.51 -18.73
CA LEU A 34 -11.71 -4.44 -19.71
C LEU A 34 -11.79 -5.62 -20.69
N PRO A 35 -11.64 -5.39 -22.01
CA PRO A 35 -11.69 -6.45 -23.00
C PRO A 35 -10.35 -7.20 -23.07
N VAL A 36 -9.98 -7.89 -21.99
CA VAL A 36 -8.77 -8.71 -21.88
C VAL A 36 -9.14 -10.18 -21.70
N ASP A 37 -8.29 -11.08 -22.20
CA ASP A 37 -8.43 -12.51 -21.93
C ASP A 37 -7.83 -12.88 -20.56
N GLU A 38 -8.17 -14.09 -20.08
CA GLU A 38 -7.72 -14.60 -18.79
C GLU A 38 -6.18 -14.60 -18.69
N ALA A 39 -5.49 -15.02 -19.75
CA ALA A 39 -4.03 -15.06 -19.77
C ALA A 39 -3.41 -13.66 -19.63
N THR A 40 -4.08 -12.62 -20.12
CA THR A 40 -3.65 -11.23 -19.93
C THR A 40 -3.99 -10.74 -18.54
N ALA A 41 -5.15 -11.10 -17.99
CA ALA A 41 -5.51 -10.79 -16.61
C ALA A 41 -4.50 -11.37 -15.61
N GLU A 42 -4.09 -12.63 -15.78
CA GLU A 42 -3.04 -13.28 -14.97
C GLU A 42 -1.72 -12.50 -15.03
N ARG A 43 -1.26 -12.11 -16.23
CA ARG A 43 -0.05 -11.29 -16.38
C ARG A 43 -0.14 -9.93 -15.68
N ILE A 44 -1.33 -9.32 -15.66
CA ILE A 44 -1.56 -8.05 -14.94
C ILE A 44 -1.44 -8.26 -13.43
N VAL A 45 -1.96 -9.37 -12.90
CA VAL A 45 -1.83 -9.73 -11.48
C VAL A 45 -0.36 -9.99 -11.12
N ASP A 46 0.39 -10.68 -11.97
CA ASP A 46 1.82 -10.91 -11.77
C ASP A 46 2.60 -9.59 -11.72
N GLU A 47 2.36 -8.69 -12.67
CA GLU A 47 2.99 -7.37 -12.69
C GLU A 47 2.58 -6.53 -11.46
N ALA A 48 1.34 -6.64 -10.99
CA ALA A 48 0.92 -5.97 -9.76
C ALA A 48 1.74 -6.45 -8.55
N ASN A 49 2.03 -7.75 -8.45
CA ASN A 49 2.91 -8.29 -7.41
C ASN A 49 4.36 -7.79 -7.56
N ASP A 50 4.87 -7.69 -8.78
CA ASP A 50 6.19 -7.11 -9.05
C ASP A 50 6.25 -5.63 -8.66
N ALA A 51 5.19 -4.87 -8.93
CA ALA A 51 5.06 -3.48 -8.50
C ALA A 51 5.04 -3.34 -6.96
N PHE A 52 4.40 -4.25 -6.23
CA PHE A 52 4.54 -4.33 -4.77
C PHE A 52 5.99 -4.62 -4.36
N GLY A 53 6.67 -5.54 -5.04
CA GLY A 53 8.09 -5.82 -4.83
C GLY A 53 8.98 -4.60 -5.03
N MET A 54 8.71 -3.79 -6.05
CA MET A 54 9.43 -2.54 -6.32
C MET A 54 9.18 -1.50 -5.22
N ASN A 55 7.94 -1.33 -4.77
CA ASN A 55 7.62 -0.47 -3.62
C ASN A 55 8.39 -0.91 -2.37
N MET A 56 8.45 -2.22 -2.07
CA MET A 56 9.21 -2.73 -0.93
C MET A 56 10.72 -2.46 -1.06
N LYS A 57 11.30 -2.62 -2.25
CA LYS A 57 12.71 -2.29 -2.50
C LYS A 57 13.00 -0.82 -2.24
N LEU A 58 12.14 0.08 -2.73
CA LEU A 58 12.25 1.52 -2.48
C LEU A 58 12.24 1.84 -0.98
N PHE A 59 11.35 1.23 -0.19
CA PHE A 59 11.34 1.44 1.26
C PHE A 59 12.57 0.84 1.96
N ASN A 60 13.06 -0.32 1.52
CA ASN A 60 14.27 -0.93 2.06
C ASN A 60 15.52 -0.06 1.84
N GLU A 61 15.60 0.66 0.72
CA GLU A 61 16.69 1.62 0.48
C GLU A 61 16.73 2.76 1.51
N LEU A 62 15.58 3.11 2.10
CA LEU A 62 15.47 4.14 3.13
C LEU A 62 15.74 3.60 4.55
N GLU A 63 15.80 2.28 4.74
CA GLU A 63 15.94 1.64 6.05
C GLU A 63 17.20 2.09 6.80
N GLY A 64 18.34 2.18 6.10
CA GLY A 64 19.61 2.61 6.69
C GLY A 64 19.54 4.02 7.29
N ASN A 65 18.78 4.92 6.66
CA ASN A 65 18.57 6.27 7.18
C ASN A 65 17.76 6.24 8.48
N LEU A 66 16.74 5.38 8.55
CA LEU A 66 15.93 5.20 9.74
C LEU A 66 16.74 4.60 10.89
N VAL A 67 17.51 3.52 10.63
CA VAL A 67 18.41 2.90 11.61
C VAL A 67 19.39 3.92 12.18
N LYS A 68 19.98 4.77 11.32
CA LYS A 68 20.88 5.84 11.75
C LYS A 68 20.17 6.89 12.61
N ALA A 69 18.91 7.21 12.32
CA ALA A 69 18.14 8.22 13.04
C ALA A 69 17.70 7.77 14.44
N ILE A 70 17.28 6.51 14.61
CA ILE A 70 16.69 6.00 15.87
C ILE A 70 17.59 5.02 16.64
N GLY A 71 18.67 4.54 16.02
CA GLY A 71 19.61 3.58 16.58
C GLY A 71 19.19 2.11 16.40
N GLN A 72 20.18 1.23 16.23
CA GLN A 72 19.98 -0.19 15.89
C GLN A 72 19.15 -0.97 16.92
N MET A 73 19.35 -0.71 18.23
CA MET A 73 18.65 -1.46 19.29
C MET A 73 17.14 -1.16 19.31
N LEU A 74 16.77 0.10 19.11
CA LEU A 74 15.38 0.53 19.04
C LEU A 74 14.72 0.04 17.75
N PHE A 75 15.41 0.19 16.62
CA PHE A 75 14.95 -0.34 15.33
C PHE A 75 14.62 -1.84 15.41
N ASN A 76 15.57 -2.65 15.90
CA ASN A 76 15.40 -4.09 16.06
C ASN A 76 14.25 -4.45 17.00
N THR A 77 13.89 -3.58 17.94
CA THR A 77 12.77 -3.85 18.87
C THR A 77 11.43 -3.59 18.20
N LEU A 78 11.33 -2.53 17.39
CA LEU A 78 10.10 -2.13 16.69
C LEU A 78 9.77 -3.05 15.51
N THR A 79 10.77 -3.56 14.80
CA THR A 79 10.57 -4.39 13.59
C THR A 79 10.42 -5.88 13.86
N ARG A 80 10.67 -6.34 15.10
CA ARG A 80 10.57 -7.77 15.48
C ARG A 80 9.19 -8.38 15.30
N ARG A 81 8.12 -7.60 15.42
CA ARG A 81 6.75 -8.11 15.41
C ARG A 81 6.20 -8.07 13.98
N ARG A 82 5.94 -9.24 13.40
CA ARG A 82 5.19 -9.33 12.14
C ARG A 82 3.73 -8.96 12.41
N MET A 83 3.25 -7.89 11.79
CA MET A 83 1.83 -7.55 11.78
C MET A 83 1.10 -8.36 10.72
N ARG A 84 -0.15 -8.69 11.02
CA ARG A 84 -1.08 -9.32 10.08
C ARG A 84 -1.44 -8.33 8.98
N GLY A 85 -1.62 -8.81 7.74
CA GLY A 85 -1.97 -7.94 6.61
C GLY A 85 -3.35 -7.31 6.77
N SER A 86 -3.49 -6.01 6.48
CA SER A 86 -4.76 -5.28 6.59
C SER A 86 -5.84 -5.75 5.61
N THR A 87 -5.45 -6.46 4.55
CA THR A 87 -6.33 -7.06 3.55
C THR A 87 -6.52 -8.57 3.75
N GLU A 88 -5.85 -9.19 4.73
CA GLU A 88 -6.07 -10.60 5.04
C GLU A 88 -7.37 -10.74 5.86
N PRO A 89 -8.37 -11.50 5.38
CA PRO A 89 -9.64 -11.64 6.09
C PRO A 89 -9.38 -12.21 7.47
N GLY A 90 -9.67 -11.41 8.52
CA GLY A 90 -9.71 -11.83 9.92
C GLY A 90 -10.35 -13.21 10.06
N LEU A 91 -10.13 -13.94 11.16
CA LEU A 91 -11.07 -15.00 11.53
C LEU A 91 -12.44 -14.34 11.69
N ALA A 92 -13.16 -14.15 10.59
CA ALA A 92 -14.56 -13.83 10.53
C ALA A 92 -15.20 -15.10 11.04
N THR A 93 -15.49 -15.11 12.34
CA THR A 93 -16.53 -15.99 12.86
C THR A 93 -17.74 -15.75 11.98
N ALA A 94 -18.03 -16.73 11.14
CA ALA A 94 -19.29 -16.81 10.44
C ALA A 94 -20.38 -16.89 11.52
N GLU A 95 -21.17 -15.84 11.62
CA GLU A 95 -22.55 -15.88 12.11
C GLU A 95 -23.45 -15.26 11.04
#